data_AF-A0A969ZXH3-F1
#
_entry.id   AF-A0A969ZXH3-F1
#
_cell.length_a   1.000
_cell.length_b   1.000
_cell.length_c   1.000
_cell.angle_alpha   90.00
_cell.angle_beta   90.00
_cell.angle_gamma   90.00
#
_symmetry.space_group_name_H-M   'P 1'
#
loop_
_entity.id
_entity.type
_entity.pdbx_description
1 polymer ?
#
loop_
_entity_poly.entity_id
_entity_poly.type
_entity_poly.pdbx_seq_one_letter_code
_entity_poly.pdbx_strand_id
1 'polypeptide(L)'
;MYKLTQEEKNELRRLTQLANRRIKAFMVEYEKAGLSIIPKEVSGGIQTRQQWATEKYAISRSTKFANEEAFRAHLRWLRQFEKPAIRPRLTEYTKVQRKKTIEAYKTIMGDIDEGTIKKINKMSLAELTKFWQKFSDRARQLGLQYSSDAMAELMETELYEEDEKALMEG
;
A
#
# COMPACT_ATOMS: atom_id res chain seq x y z
N MET A 1 -8.54 33.26 13.73
CA MET A 1 -9.00 31.88 13.48
C MET A 1 -10.08 31.95 12.43
N TYR A 2 -9.91 31.23 11.31
CA TYR A 2 -10.86 31.29 10.20
C TYR A 2 -12.19 30.61 10.59
N LYS A 3 -13.31 31.31 10.40
CA LYS A 3 -14.64 30.80 10.76
C LYS A 3 -15.27 30.14 9.54
N LEU A 4 -15.35 28.82 9.58
CA LEU A 4 -15.92 28.01 8.51
C LEU A 4 -17.44 28.23 8.38
N THR A 5 -17.92 28.34 7.14
CA THR A 5 -19.35 28.29 6.83
C THR A 5 -19.91 26.88 7.07
N GLN A 6 -21.23 26.74 7.08
CA GLN A 6 -21.86 25.44 7.27
C GLN A 6 -21.56 24.47 6.11
N GLU A 7 -21.52 24.99 4.88
CA GLU A 7 -21.16 24.22 3.69
C GLU A 7 -19.70 23.73 3.75
N GLU A 8 -18.78 24.61 4.14
CA GLU A 8 -17.36 24.27 4.31
C GLU A 8 -17.15 23.19 5.39
N LYS A 9 -17.87 23.27 6.50
CA LYS A 9 -17.84 22.24 7.55
C LYS A 9 -18.35 20.90 7.05
N ASN A 10 -19.42 20.91 6.27
CA ASN A 10 -19.99 19.69 5.70
C ASN A 10 -19.02 19.04 4.71
N GLU A 11 -18.43 19.83 3.83
CA GLU A 11 -17.45 19.35 2.86
C GLU A 11 -16.18 18.83 3.55
N LEU A 12 -15.64 19.57 4.52
CA LEU A 12 -14.51 19.13 5.33
C LEU A 12 -14.80 17.79 6.01
N ARG A 13 -16.00 17.65 6.60
CA ARG A 13 -16.43 16.40 7.24
C ARG A 13 -16.51 15.25 6.24
N ARG A 14 -17.13 15.46 5.07
CA ARG A 14 -17.27 14.46 4.01
C ARG A 14 -15.91 13.94 3.55
N LEU A 15 -15.00 14.85 3.22
CA LEU A 15 -13.67 14.48 2.74
C LEU A 15 -12.80 13.84 3.83
N THR A 16 -12.86 14.34 5.07
CA THR A 16 -12.15 13.76 6.21
C THR A 16 -12.61 12.33 6.50
N GLN A 17 -13.91 12.05 6.37
CA GLN A 17 -14.45 10.70 6.51
C GLN A 17 -13.95 9.78 5.40
N LEU A 18 -13.92 10.26 4.15
CA LEU A 18 -13.42 9.50 3.02
C LEU A 18 -11.93 9.13 3.20
N ALA A 19 -11.10 10.09 3.55
CA ALA A 19 -9.68 9.89 3.80
C ALA A 19 -9.45 8.90 4.95
N ASN A 20 -10.13 9.08 6.09
CA ASN A 20 -10.06 8.15 7.22
C ASN A 20 -10.50 6.74 6.86
N ARG A 21 -11.59 6.58 6.09
CA ARG A 21 -12.06 5.26 5.64
C ARG A 21 -11.01 4.57 4.77
N ARG A 22 -10.36 5.32 3.86
CA ARG A 22 -9.32 4.77 2.99
C ARG A 22 -8.08 4.37 3.80
N ILE A 23 -7.53 5.27 4.61
CA ILE A 23 -6.34 5.01 5.43
C ILE A 23 -6.58 3.81 6.34
N LYS A 24 -7.75 3.74 7.00
CA LYS A 24 -8.11 2.62 7.86
C LYS A 24 -8.19 1.29 7.11
N ALA A 25 -8.78 1.28 5.90
CA ALA A 25 -8.88 0.05 5.11
C ALA A 25 -7.51 -0.51 4.73
N PHE A 26 -6.56 0.36 4.34
CA PHE A 26 -5.19 -0.06 4.08
C PHE A 26 -4.48 -0.52 5.35
N MET A 27 -4.62 0.22 6.46
CA MET A 27 -4.00 -0.15 7.73
C MET A 27 -4.44 -1.53 8.20
N VAL A 28 -5.75 -1.82 8.18
CA VAL A 28 -6.27 -3.14 8.57
C VAL A 28 -5.71 -4.25 7.68
N GLU A 29 -5.60 -4.03 6.37
CA GLU A 29 -5.07 -5.05 5.46
C GLU A 29 -3.58 -5.30 5.67
N TYR A 30 -2.80 -4.26 5.96
CA TYR A 30 -1.38 -4.36 6.28
C TYR A 30 -1.16 -5.01 7.65
N GLU A 31 -1.97 -4.68 8.65
CA GLU A 31 -1.88 -5.26 9.99
C GLU A 31 -2.15 -6.77 9.99
N LYS A 32 -3.07 -7.27 9.15
CA LYS A 32 -3.26 -8.73 8.96
C LYS A 32 -1.97 -9.41 8.50
N ALA A 33 -1.11 -8.69 7.78
CA ALA A 33 0.17 -9.19 7.30
C ALA A 33 1.30 -9.02 8.34
N GLY A 34 1.02 -8.47 9.51
CA GLY A 34 2.03 -8.08 10.50
C GLY A 34 2.77 -6.78 10.16
N LEU A 35 2.26 -6.00 9.20
CA LEU A 35 2.88 -4.76 8.74
C LEU A 35 2.26 -3.55 9.44
N SER A 36 3.11 -2.67 9.94
CA SER A 36 2.70 -1.45 10.66
C SER A 36 2.80 -0.17 9.83
N ILE A 37 3.35 -0.26 8.61
CA ILE A 37 3.64 0.88 7.73
C ILE A 37 2.88 0.71 6.41
N ILE A 38 1.93 1.62 6.15
CA ILE A 38 1.21 1.65 4.86
C ILE A 38 1.91 2.57 3.84
N PRO A 39 1.64 2.40 2.52
CA PRO A 39 2.24 3.21 1.47
C PRO A 39 1.83 4.70 1.54
N LYS A 40 2.76 5.62 1.25
CA LYS A 40 2.47 7.07 1.25
C LYS A 40 1.49 7.46 0.16
N GLU A 41 1.49 6.72 -0.94
CA GLU A 41 0.67 6.90 -2.14
C GLU A 41 -0.81 6.74 -1.83
N VAL A 42 -1.17 5.93 -0.83
CA VAL A 42 -2.58 5.67 -0.49
C VAL A 42 -3.06 6.51 0.68
N SER A 43 -2.15 6.97 1.53
CA SER A 43 -2.47 7.61 2.80
C SER A 43 -2.27 9.13 2.85
N GLY A 44 -1.69 9.72 1.81
CA GLY A 44 -1.44 11.16 1.80
C GLY A 44 -0.28 11.61 2.68
N GLY A 45 0.55 10.67 3.16
CA GLY A 45 1.70 10.92 4.02
C GLY A 45 1.60 10.31 5.42
N ILE A 46 0.42 9.84 5.84
CA ILE A 46 0.21 9.19 7.16
C ILE A 46 0.44 7.68 7.01
N GLN A 47 1.54 7.15 7.50
CA GLN A 47 1.94 5.76 7.29
C GLN A 47 1.79 4.85 8.50
N THR A 48 1.85 5.41 9.71
CA THR A 48 1.79 4.63 10.97
C THR A 48 0.62 5.08 11.84
N ARG A 49 0.15 4.21 12.75
CA ARG A 49 -0.88 4.59 13.73
C ARG A 49 -0.43 5.70 14.68
N GLN A 50 0.87 5.81 14.96
CA GLN A 50 1.41 6.86 15.82
C GLN A 50 1.21 8.27 15.23
N GLN A 51 1.10 8.38 13.90
CA GLN A 51 0.82 9.64 13.21
C GLN A 51 -0.67 10.00 13.19
N TRP A 52 -1.53 9.13 13.74
CA TRP A 52 -2.97 9.39 13.74
C TRP A 52 -3.32 10.46 14.76
N ALA A 53 -4.23 11.34 14.37
CA ALA A 53 -4.71 12.40 15.27
C ALA A 53 -5.39 11.83 16.52
N THR A 54 -5.99 10.64 16.44
CA THR A 54 -6.53 9.89 17.59
C THR A 54 -6.30 8.40 17.42
N GLU A 55 -6.51 7.61 18.48
CA GLU A 55 -6.43 6.14 18.44
C GLU A 55 -7.31 5.51 17.35
N LYS A 56 -8.39 6.20 16.95
CA LYS A 56 -9.40 5.70 16.01
C LYS A 56 -9.33 6.32 14.62
N TYR A 57 -8.78 7.53 14.50
CA TYR A 57 -8.84 8.30 13.26
C TYR A 57 -7.48 8.90 12.90
N ALA A 58 -7.05 8.64 11.66
CA ALA A 58 -5.84 9.23 11.09
C ALA A 58 -5.90 10.76 11.07
N ILE A 59 -7.07 11.32 10.72
CA ILE A 59 -7.28 12.76 10.59
C ILE A 59 -8.42 13.19 11.52
N SER A 60 -8.19 14.24 12.31
CA SER A 60 -9.21 14.84 13.16
C SER A 60 -10.31 15.51 12.35
N ARG A 61 -11.57 15.41 12.80
CA ARG A 61 -12.72 16.11 12.20
C ARG A 61 -12.85 17.55 12.67
N SER A 62 -12.14 17.94 13.73
CA SER A 62 -12.28 19.22 14.43
C SER A 62 -11.02 20.06 14.31
N THR A 63 -10.44 20.11 13.10
CA THR A 63 -9.25 20.89 12.79
C THR A 63 -9.59 22.39 12.79
N LYS A 64 -8.86 23.18 13.59
CA LYS A 64 -8.98 24.65 13.60
C LYS A 64 -7.96 25.24 12.63
N PHE A 65 -8.36 26.24 11.85
CA PHE A 65 -7.48 26.88 10.85
C PHE A 65 -7.10 28.29 11.29
N ALA A 66 -5.82 28.63 11.15
CA ALA A 66 -5.31 29.96 11.47
C ALA A 66 -5.88 31.02 10.52
N ASN A 67 -5.79 30.76 9.22
CA ASN A 67 -6.23 31.60 8.12
C ASN A 67 -6.98 30.78 7.04
N GLU A 68 -7.56 31.47 6.06
CA GLU A 68 -8.28 30.84 4.95
C GLU A 68 -7.36 30.00 4.05
N GLU A 69 -6.11 30.42 3.86
CA GLU A 69 -5.14 29.71 3.05
C GLU A 69 -4.84 28.31 3.61
N ALA A 70 -4.69 28.19 4.92
CA ALA A 70 -4.51 26.90 5.60
C ALA A 70 -5.72 25.98 5.42
N PHE A 71 -6.93 26.53 5.47
CA PHE A 71 -8.15 25.78 5.18
C PHE A 71 -8.18 25.28 3.74
N ARG A 72 -7.93 26.17 2.76
CA ARG A 72 -7.90 25.80 1.34
C ARG A 72 -6.79 24.78 1.04
N ALA A 73 -5.62 24.91 1.64
CA ALA A 73 -4.53 23.95 1.49
C ALA A 73 -4.91 22.56 2.03
N HIS A 74 -5.50 22.51 3.23
CA HIS A 74 -5.97 21.26 3.82
C HIS A 74 -7.08 20.61 2.97
N LEU A 75 -8.01 21.42 2.45
CA LEU A 75 -9.09 20.94 1.62
C LEU A 75 -8.59 20.42 0.26
N ARG A 76 -7.59 21.07 -0.35
CA ARG A 76 -6.91 20.57 -1.56
C ARG A 76 -6.25 19.21 -1.32
N TRP A 77 -5.58 19.04 -0.17
CA TRP A 77 -4.99 17.75 0.20
C TRP A 77 -6.06 16.67 0.37
N LEU A 78 -7.16 16.98 1.08
CA LEU A 78 -8.28 16.06 1.29
C LEU A 78 -8.99 15.66 -0.02
N ARG A 79 -9.12 16.57 -0.99
CA ARG A 79 -9.69 16.28 -2.32
C ARG A 79 -8.88 15.26 -3.11
N GLN A 80 -7.60 15.03 -2.80
CA GLN A 80 -6.81 13.97 -3.45
C GLN A 80 -7.42 12.58 -3.23
N PHE A 81 -8.10 12.36 -2.10
CA PHE A 81 -8.73 11.09 -1.77
C PHE A 81 -10.02 10.81 -2.58
N GLU A 82 -10.64 11.83 -3.17
CA GLU A 82 -11.78 11.62 -4.08
C GLU A 82 -11.36 11.02 -5.41
N LYS A 83 -10.15 11.36 -5.88
CA LYS A 83 -9.64 10.95 -7.18
C LYS A 83 -8.85 9.64 -7.06
N PRO A 84 -9.39 8.50 -7.54
CA PRO A 84 -8.69 7.21 -7.47
C PRO A 84 -7.39 7.21 -8.27
N ALA A 85 -7.33 8.01 -9.35
CA ALA A 85 -6.12 8.21 -10.16
C ALA A 85 -4.93 8.80 -9.37
N ILE A 86 -5.20 9.62 -8.34
CA ILE A 86 -4.16 10.22 -7.50
C ILE A 86 -3.89 9.31 -6.30
N ARG A 87 -4.96 8.83 -5.66
CA ARG A 87 -4.90 7.99 -4.46
C ARG A 87 -5.67 6.70 -4.73
N PRO A 88 -5.01 5.62 -5.15
CA PRO A 88 -5.72 4.41 -5.54
C PRO A 88 -6.46 3.79 -4.36
N ARG A 89 -7.59 3.13 -4.65
CA ARG A 89 -8.28 2.27 -3.68
C ARG A 89 -7.46 1.00 -3.44
N LEU A 90 -7.80 0.25 -2.39
CA LEU A 90 -7.12 -1.02 -2.06
C LEU A 90 -7.03 -1.95 -3.28
N THR A 91 -8.16 -2.18 -3.95
CA THR A 91 -8.24 -3.05 -5.14
C THR A 91 -7.41 -2.56 -6.32
N GLU A 92 -7.44 -1.26 -6.61
CA GLU A 92 -6.66 -0.64 -7.67
C GLU A 92 -5.17 -0.69 -7.37
N TYR A 93 -4.79 -0.42 -6.12
CA TYR A 93 -3.42 -0.49 -5.65
C TYR A 93 -2.90 -1.93 -5.74
N THR A 94 -3.68 -2.92 -5.30
CA THR A 94 -3.33 -4.34 -5.46
C THR A 94 -3.10 -4.70 -6.92
N LYS A 95 -3.97 -4.24 -7.84
CA LYS A 95 -3.77 -4.48 -9.29
C LYS A 95 -2.47 -3.86 -9.80
N VAL A 96 -2.16 -2.62 -9.40
CA VAL A 96 -0.90 -1.96 -9.77
C VAL A 96 0.30 -2.71 -9.22
N GLN A 97 0.24 -3.14 -7.96
CA GLN A 97 1.33 -3.90 -7.34
C GLN A 97 1.55 -5.26 -8.01
N ARG A 98 0.48 -6.00 -8.33
CA ARG A 98 0.58 -7.26 -9.10
C ARG A 98 1.29 -7.07 -10.43
N LYS A 99 0.93 -6.01 -11.19
CA LYS A 99 1.58 -5.69 -12.46
C LYS A 99 3.08 -5.41 -12.28
N LYS A 100 3.43 -4.59 -11.29
CA LYS A 100 4.83 -4.29 -10.97
C LYS A 100 5.62 -5.54 -10.58
N THR A 101 5.02 -6.43 -9.80
CA THR A 101 5.64 -7.71 -9.44
C THR A 101 5.88 -8.56 -10.69
N ILE A 102 4.91 -8.69 -11.60
CA ILE A 102 5.08 -9.43 -12.84
C ILE A 102 6.19 -8.82 -13.71
N GLU A 103 6.23 -7.49 -13.88
CA GLU A 103 7.27 -6.81 -14.65
C GLU A 103 8.66 -6.99 -14.04
N ALA A 104 8.78 -6.91 -12.71
CA ALA A 104 10.04 -7.14 -12.02
C ALA A 104 10.53 -8.58 -12.20
N TYR A 105 9.63 -9.57 -12.07
CA TYR A 105 9.96 -10.96 -12.36
C TYR A 105 10.45 -11.15 -13.80
N LYS A 106 9.74 -10.60 -14.79
CA LYS A 106 10.16 -10.69 -16.20
C LYS A 106 11.54 -10.07 -16.43
N THR A 107 11.85 -8.99 -15.73
CA THR A 107 13.15 -8.33 -15.84
C THR A 107 14.28 -9.19 -15.28
N ILE A 108 14.01 -9.96 -14.22
CA ILE A 108 15.00 -10.80 -13.55
C ILE A 108 15.15 -12.17 -14.25
N MET A 109 14.03 -12.83 -14.58
CA MET A 109 14.00 -14.19 -15.15
C MET A 109 14.09 -14.21 -16.69
N GLY A 110 13.95 -13.05 -17.35
CA GLY A 110 13.87 -12.93 -18.81
C GLY A 110 12.50 -13.30 -19.38
N ASP A 111 11.89 -14.40 -18.91
CA ASP A 111 10.50 -14.76 -19.20
C ASP A 111 9.82 -15.34 -17.95
N ILE A 112 8.49 -15.38 -17.96
CA ILE A 112 7.69 -15.85 -16.83
C ILE A 112 6.60 -16.79 -17.36
N ASP A 113 6.38 -17.91 -16.69
CA ASP A 113 5.33 -18.85 -17.08
C ASP A 113 3.93 -18.29 -16.74
N GLU A 114 2.91 -18.75 -17.48
CA GLU A 114 1.52 -18.37 -17.18
C GLU A 114 1.06 -18.81 -15.78
N GLY A 115 1.67 -19.87 -15.23
CA GLY A 115 1.41 -20.36 -13.89
C GLY A 115 1.78 -19.34 -12.82
N THR A 116 2.98 -18.77 -12.89
CA THR A 116 3.43 -17.69 -12.00
C THR A 116 2.60 -16.43 -12.16
N ILE A 117 2.22 -16.05 -13.38
CA ILE A 117 1.30 -14.92 -13.61
C ILE A 117 -0.03 -15.14 -12.89
N LYS A 118 -0.60 -16.35 -12.97
CA LYS A 118 -1.85 -16.69 -12.27
C LYS A 118 -1.67 -16.68 -10.75
N LYS A 119 -0.55 -17.17 -10.22
CA LYS A 119 -0.21 -17.12 -8.78
C LYS A 119 -0.14 -15.66 -8.29
N ILE A 120 0.67 -14.81 -8.93
CA ILE A 120 0.80 -13.38 -8.56
C ILE A 120 -0.56 -12.67 -8.65
N ASN A 121 -1.39 -13.00 -9.65
CA ASN A 121 -2.72 -12.41 -9.78
C ASN A 121 -3.72 -12.86 -8.71
N LYS A 122 -3.49 -13.97 -8.02
CA LYS A 122 -4.30 -14.41 -6.87
C LYS A 122 -3.83 -13.78 -5.57
N MET A 123 -2.55 -13.41 -5.47
CA MET A 123 -1.97 -12.86 -4.24
C MET A 123 -2.69 -11.61 -3.74
N SER A 124 -3.04 -11.60 -2.46
CA SER A 124 -3.56 -10.45 -1.72
C SER A 124 -2.47 -9.38 -1.56
N LEU A 125 -2.87 -8.17 -1.15
CA LEU A 125 -1.91 -7.09 -0.94
C LEU A 125 -0.92 -7.40 0.20
N ALA A 126 -1.40 -8.11 1.22
CA ALA A 126 -0.61 -8.62 2.32
C ALA A 126 0.50 -9.56 1.84
N GLU A 127 0.15 -10.54 1.01
CA GLU A 127 1.08 -11.53 0.43
C GLU A 127 2.11 -10.85 -0.46
N LEU A 128 1.68 -9.95 -1.34
CA LEU A 128 2.60 -9.18 -2.20
C LEU A 128 3.62 -8.38 -1.38
N THR A 129 3.20 -7.82 -0.24
CA THR A 129 4.11 -7.02 0.59
C THR A 129 5.09 -7.90 1.37
N LYS A 130 4.63 -9.04 1.90
CA LYS A 130 5.50 -10.03 2.56
C LYS A 130 6.54 -10.58 1.59
N PHE A 131 6.11 -10.89 0.37
CA PHE A 131 6.99 -11.33 -0.71
C PHE A 131 8.14 -10.33 -0.91
N TRP A 132 7.83 -9.05 -1.12
CA TRP A 132 8.86 -8.02 -1.31
C TRP A 132 9.76 -7.79 -0.09
N GLN A 133 9.26 -8.01 1.13
CA GLN A 133 10.09 -7.96 2.34
C GLN A 133 11.06 -9.13 2.41
N LYS A 134 10.59 -10.38 2.23
CA LYS A 134 11.44 -11.58 2.17
C LYS A 134 12.51 -11.43 1.09
N PHE A 135 12.09 -11.03 -0.10
CA PHE A 135 12.99 -10.72 -1.22
C PHE A 135 14.05 -9.68 -0.85
N SER A 136 13.65 -8.55 -0.25
CA SER A 136 14.59 -7.49 0.16
C SER A 136 15.54 -7.92 1.27
N ASP A 137 15.08 -8.71 2.25
CA ASP A 137 15.89 -9.21 3.35
C ASP A 137 16.94 -10.20 2.84
N ARG A 138 16.56 -11.12 1.95
CA ARG A 138 17.49 -12.09 1.36
C ARG A 138 18.45 -11.45 0.36
N ALA A 139 17.98 -10.53 -0.48
CA ALA A 139 18.86 -9.74 -1.36
C ALA A 139 19.93 -8.96 -0.56
N ARG A 140 19.57 -8.46 0.64
CA ARG A 140 20.54 -7.83 1.55
C ARG A 140 21.52 -8.83 2.16
N GLN A 141 21.06 -10.02 2.54
CA GLN A 141 21.93 -11.09 3.06
C GLN A 141 22.92 -11.61 2.01
N LEU A 142 22.50 -11.64 0.74
CA LEU A 142 23.30 -12.08 -0.41
C LEU A 142 24.10 -10.95 -1.06
N GLY A 143 24.02 -9.73 -0.51
CA GLY A 143 24.47 -8.45 -1.09
C GLY A 143 25.97 -8.27 -1.31
N LEU A 144 26.78 -9.33 -1.24
CA LEU A 144 28.20 -9.31 -1.58
C LEU A 144 28.55 -10.08 -2.87
N GLN A 145 27.63 -10.86 -3.46
CA GLN A 145 28.02 -11.85 -4.49
C GLN A 145 27.31 -11.84 -5.86
N TYR A 146 26.23 -11.11 -6.13
CA TYR A 146 25.38 -11.52 -7.27
C TYR A 146 25.05 -10.53 -8.39
N SER A 147 25.33 -11.02 -9.61
CA SER A 147 24.74 -10.73 -10.92
C SER A 147 23.29 -11.25 -11.02
N SER A 148 22.59 -10.93 -12.12
CA SER A 148 21.18 -11.24 -12.40
C SER A 148 20.70 -12.67 -12.11
N ASP A 149 21.59 -13.66 -12.21
CA ASP A 149 21.19 -15.07 -12.31
C ASP A 149 20.83 -15.71 -10.95
N ALA A 150 21.46 -15.31 -9.85
CA ALA A 150 21.04 -15.80 -8.52
C ALA A 150 19.79 -15.07 -7.99
N MET A 151 19.53 -13.87 -8.50
CA MET A 151 18.24 -13.22 -8.26
C MET A 151 17.12 -13.97 -8.97
N ALA A 152 17.41 -14.61 -10.10
CA ALA A 152 16.46 -15.48 -10.79
C ALA A 152 16.14 -16.75 -9.97
N GLU A 153 17.16 -17.46 -9.51
CA GLU A 153 17.01 -18.70 -8.70
C GLU A 153 16.25 -18.45 -7.37
N LEU A 154 16.44 -17.28 -6.76
CA LEU A 154 15.74 -16.88 -5.53
C LEU A 154 14.25 -16.58 -5.77
N MET A 155 13.94 -15.97 -6.92
CA MET A 155 12.58 -15.66 -7.33
C MET A 155 11.79 -16.91 -7.69
N GLU A 156 12.47 -17.94 -8.19
CA GLU A 156 11.92 -19.28 -8.44
C GLU A 156 11.59 -19.98 -7.12
N THR A 157 12.57 -20.17 -6.24
CA THR A 157 12.37 -20.87 -4.96
C THR A 157 11.27 -20.26 -4.08
N GLU A 158 11.15 -18.93 -3.98
CA GLU A 158 10.11 -18.29 -3.16
C GLU A 158 8.67 -18.48 -3.66
N LEU A 159 8.48 -18.79 -4.95
CA LEU A 159 7.17 -18.93 -5.56
C LEU A 159 6.78 -20.40 -5.83
N TYR A 160 7.75 -21.31 -5.75
CA TYR A 160 7.57 -22.75 -5.98
C TYR A 160 7.70 -23.60 -4.70
N GLU A 161 8.58 -23.29 -3.74
CA GLU A 161 8.87 -24.20 -2.61
C GLU A 161 7.87 -24.19 -1.44
N GLU A 162 7.26 -23.04 -1.11
CA GLU A 162 6.30 -22.96 0.02
C GLU A 162 4.91 -23.56 -0.32
N ASP A 163 4.56 -23.70 -1.61
CA ASP A 163 3.25 -24.21 -2.05
C ASP A 163 3.27 -25.65 -2.60
N GLU A 164 4.39 -26.16 -3.14
CA GLU A 164 4.45 -27.56 -3.63
C GLU A 164 4.40 -28.58 -2.49
N LYS A 165 4.98 -28.28 -1.32
CA LYS A 165 4.85 -29.14 -0.14
C LYS A 165 3.41 -29.22 0.38
N ALA A 166 2.64 -28.14 0.27
CA ALA A 166 1.24 -28.13 0.67
C ALA A 166 0.32 -28.87 -0.33
N LEU A 167 0.75 -29.05 -1.58
CA LEU A 167 0.01 -29.77 -2.63
C LEU A 167 0.36 -31.27 -2.71
N MET A 168 1.52 -31.71 -2.20
CA MET A 168 1.89 -33.13 -2.16
C MET A 168 1.53 -33.84 -0.85
N GLU A 169 1.15 -33.10 0.20
CA GLU A 169 0.64 -33.66 1.48
C GLU A 169 -0.90 -33.58 1.62
N GLY A 170 -1.62 -33.35 0.50
CA GLY A 170 -3.09 -33.33 0.44
C GLY A 170 -3.68 -34.43 -0.44
#